data_AF-A0A2P9GZD4-F1
#
_entry.id   AF-A0A2P9GZD4-F1
#
_cell.length_a   1.000
_cell.length_b   1.000
_cell.length_c   1.000
_cell.angle_alpha   90.00
_cell.angle_beta   90.00
_cell.angle_gamma   90.00
#
_symmetry.space_group_name_H-M   'P 1'
#
loop_
_entity.id
_entity.type
_entity.pdbx_description
1 polymer ?
#
loop_
_entity_poly.entity_id
_entity_poly.type
_entity_poly.pdbx_seq_one_letter_code
_entity_poly.pdbx_strand_id
1 'polypeptide(L)'
;MMKITPVPQTPDFIKGVINLRGKVIPVIDLRLRFGMNENGYTERTCSFLSTLDPSIQDIVEHKIPDSGNRLEHILEMTEKAAITTLDHVEIMQGRISHEMEQLSGLRRLLGGLRAVGDSAGKKLDQGAQALDAMETLINENRLDLDTILLAQDFHDLSSQIIQKIIKLLKDMELKLVSLIRTFGVKADTCRQKEDAELYGPAHAAMESAVHSQDEVDSLLAEFGF
;
A
#
# COMPACT_ATOMS: atom_id res chain seq x y z
N MET A 1 -3.80 -13.38 46.73
CA MET A 1 -4.49 -12.12 46.37
C MET A 1 -3.51 -10.96 46.36
N MET A 2 -3.47 -10.15 45.30
CA MET A 2 -2.72 -8.89 45.33
C MET A 2 -3.42 -7.89 46.26
N LYS A 3 -2.64 -7.23 47.12
CA LYS A 3 -3.16 -6.24 48.08
C LYS A 3 -3.39 -4.91 47.36
N ILE A 4 -4.63 -4.43 47.36
CA ILE A 4 -4.98 -3.10 46.86
C ILE A 4 -4.65 -2.09 47.96
N THR A 5 -3.91 -1.04 47.62
CA THR A 5 -3.62 0.08 48.52
C THR A 5 -4.69 1.17 48.32
N PRO A 6 -5.55 1.45 49.32
CA PRO A 6 -6.57 2.48 49.18
C PRO A 6 -5.93 3.86 49.05
N VAL A 7 -6.54 4.73 48.24
CA VAL A 7 -6.07 6.11 48.03
C VAL A 7 -7.08 7.06 48.68
N PRO A 8 -6.65 7.89 49.66
CA PRO A 8 -7.54 8.84 50.32
C PRO A 8 -8.08 9.88 49.33
N GLN A 9 -9.30 10.38 49.58
CA GLN A 9 -10.00 11.37 48.74
C GLN A 9 -10.27 10.94 47.28
N THR A 10 -10.44 9.64 47.05
CA THR A 10 -10.90 9.15 45.74
C THR A 10 -12.39 8.81 45.78
N PRO A 11 -13.12 8.99 44.66
CA PRO A 11 -14.52 8.58 44.56
C PRO A 11 -14.72 7.09 44.88
N ASP A 12 -15.89 6.71 45.39
CA ASP A 12 -16.20 5.34 45.86
C ASP A 12 -15.98 4.24 44.80
N PHE A 13 -16.02 4.60 43.51
CA PHE A 13 -15.74 3.68 42.40
C PHE A 13 -14.24 3.38 42.20
N ILE A 14 -13.33 4.09 42.88
CA ILE A 14 -11.89 3.83 42.85
C ILE A 14 -11.52 3.05 44.11
N LYS A 15 -11.21 1.76 43.95
CA LYS A 15 -10.87 0.88 45.08
C LYS A 15 -9.47 1.12 45.63
N GLY A 16 -8.61 1.76 44.84
CA GLY A 16 -7.26 2.14 45.22
C GLY A 16 -6.27 1.94 44.08
N VAL A 17 -5.01 1.70 44.42
CA VAL A 17 -3.94 1.41 43.48
C VAL A 17 -3.28 0.07 43.80
N ILE A 18 -2.78 -0.60 42.76
CA ILE A 18 -1.92 -1.77 42.88
C ILE A 18 -0.54 -1.43 42.32
N ASN A 19 0.49 -2.00 42.94
CA ASN A 19 1.84 -1.94 42.38
C ASN A 19 2.09 -3.20 41.56
N LEU A 20 2.24 -3.03 40.25
CA LEU A 20 2.57 -4.09 39.31
C LEU A 20 3.92 -3.76 38.66
N ARG A 21 4.97 -4.49 39.05
CA ARG A 21 6.34 -4.38 38.49
C ARG A 21 6.88 -2.94 38.53
N GLY A 22 6.63 -2.21 39.63
CA GLY A 22 7.10 -0.84 39.82
C GLY A 22 6.21 0.24 39.19
N LYS A 23 5.12 -0.15 38.51
CA LYS A 23 4.09 0.78 38.01
C LYS A 23 2.88 0.79 38.93
N VAL A 24 2.45 1.99 39.32
CA VAL A 24 1.24 2.22 40.11
C VAL A 24 0.04 2.24 39.17
N ILE A 25 -0.85 1.27 39.29
CA ILE A 25 -2.02 1.11 38.42
C ILE A 25 -3.28 1.32 39.27
N PRO A 26 -4.17 2.28 38.93
CA PRO A 26 -5.43 2.48 39.63
C PRO A 26 -6.42 1.34 39.35
N VAL A 27 -7.13 0.90 40.40
CA VAL A 27 -8.16 -0.14 40.33
C VAL A 27 -9.54 0.52 40.44
N ILE A 28 -10.35 0.34 39.40
CA ILE A 28 -11.69 0.91 39.29
C ILE A 28 -12.74 -0.21 39.39
N ASP A 29 -13.74 -0.01 40.24
CA ASP A 29 -14.96 -0.82 40.27
C ASP A 29 -15.98 -0.24 39.29
N LEU A 30 -16.14 -0.91 38.14
CA LEU A 30 -17.07 -0.46 37.10
C LEU A 30 -18.53 -0.50 37.57
N ARG A 31 -18.91 -1.39 38.50
CA ARG A 31 -20.29 -1.45 38.99
C ARG A 31 -20.65 -0.20 39.76
N LEU A 32 -19.78 0.20 40.68
CA LEU A 32 -19.93 1.46 41.41
C LEU A 32 -19.86 2.66 40.46
N ARG A 33 -19.02 2.62 39.42
CA ARG A 33 -18.98 3.67 38.39
C ARG A 33 -20.29 3.80 37.61
N PHE A 34 -21.02 2.71 37.40
CA PHE A 34 -22.30 2.67 36.70
C PHE A 34 -23.53 2.66 37.63
N GLY A 35 -23.35 2.94 38.94
CA GLY A 35 -24.45 3.04 39.90
C GLY A 35 -25.14 1.71 40.24
N MET A 36 -24.46 0.58 40.02
CA MET A 36 -24.97 -0.76 40.31
C MET A 36 -24.59 -1.22 41.74
N ASN A 37 -25.41 -2.11 42.31
CA ASN A 37 -25.17 -2.65 43.66
C ASN A 37 -23.87 -3.45 43.75
N GLU A 38 -23.17 -3.28 44.87
CA GLU A 38 -21.93 -3.99 45.21
C GLU A 38 -22.25 -5.47 45.48
N ASN A 39 -21.62 -6.40 44.75
CA ASN A 39 -21.65 -7.82 45.09
C ASN A 39 -20.32 -8.23 45.71
N GLY A 40 -20.35 -9.18 46.64
CA GLY A 40 -19.16 -9.79 47.20
C GLY A 40 -18.20 -10.26 46.11
N TYR A 41 -16.92 -9.94 46.29
CA TYR A 41 -15.84 -10.33 45.38
C TYR A 41 -15.77 -11.87 45.28
N THR A 42 -16.32 -12.44 44.21
CA THR A 42 -16.00 -13.80 43.81
C THR A 42 -14.62 -13.83 43.16
N GLU A 43 -13.88 -14.94 43.25
CA GLU A 43 -12.57 -15.12 42.57
C GLU A 43 -12.59 -14.79 41.06
N ARG A 44 -13.78 -14.72 40.45
CA ARG A 44 -14.00 -14.35 39.05
C ARG A 44 -13.91 -12.85 38.75
N THR A 45 -13.90 -11.97 39.76
CA THR A 45 -13.90 -10.51 39.53
C THR A 45 -12.51 -9.98 39.13
N CYS A 46 -11.46 -10.80 39.21
CA CYS A 46 -10.08 -10.38 38.91
C CYS A 46 -9.53 -10.90 37.56
N SER A 47 -10.36 -11.46 36.66
CA SER A 47 -9.87 -12.20 35.48
C SER A 47 -10.20 -11.56 34.12
N PHE A 48 -10.31 -10.23 34.03
CA PHE A 48 -10.37 -9.58 32.70
C PHE A 48 -8.97 -9.33 32.10
N LEU A 49 -7.92 -9.49 32.90
CA LEU A 49 -6.52 -9.30 32.49
C LEU A 49 -5.89 -10.54 31.84
N SER A 50 -6.61 -11.68 31.78
CA SER A 50 -6.11 -12.95 31.25
C SER A 50 -6.91 -13.47 30.05
N THR A 51 -7.73 -12.62 29.42
CA THR A 51 -8.70 -13.01 28.38
C THR A 51 -8.56 -12.18 27.10
N LEU A 52 -7.36 -11.70 26.79
CA LEU A 52 -7.06 -11.45 25.38
C LEU A 52 -6.86 -12.82 24.74
N ASP A 53 -7.76 -13.12 23.82
CA ASP A 53 -7.65 -14.30 22.97
C ASP A 53 -6.26 -14.27 22.30
N PRO A 54 -5.48 -15.37 22.36
CA PRO A 54 -4.18 -15.44 21.69
C PRO A 54 -4.24 -15.09 20.20
N SER A 55 -5.41 -15.26 19.55
CA SER A 55 -5.63 -14.79 18.18
C SER A 55 -5.56 -13.26 18.03
N ILE A 56 -6.03 -12.49 19.03
CA ILE A 56 -5.95 -11.02 19.02
C ILE A 56 -4.51 -10.56 19.21
N GLN A 57 -3.74 -11.27 20.03
CA GLN A 57 -2.32 -10.99 20.20
C GLN A 57 -1.55 -11.19 18.89
N ASP A 58 -1.78 -12.31 18.19
CA ASP A 58 -1.16 -12.58 16.88
C ASP A 58 -1.55 -11.54 15.82
N ILE A 59 -2.83 -11.16 15.76
CA ILE A 59 -3.30 -10.13 14.83
C ILE A 59 -2.56 -8.81 15.05
N VAL A 60 -2.36 -8.42 16.31
CA VAL A 60 -1.79 -7.12 16.68
C VAL A 60 -0.26 -7.10 16.57
N GLU A 61 0.41 -8.22 16.86
CA GLU A 61 1.87 -8.31 16.78
C GLU A 61 2.38 -8.60 15.37
N HIS A 62 1.62 -9.31 14.53
CA HIS A 62 2.09 -9.74 13.21
C HIS A 62 1.20 -9.24 12.07
N LYS A 63 -0.12 -9.45 12.12
CA LYS A 63 -0.99 -9.24 10.93
C LYS A 63 -1.27 -7.77 10.62
N ILE A 64 -1.52 -6.94 11.62
CA ILE A 64 -1.76 -5.49 11.40
C ILE A 64 -0.47 -4.82 10.88
N PRO A 65 0.72 -5.05 11.48
CA PRO A 65 1.98 -4.52 10.94
C PRO A 65 2.31 -5.01 9.53
N ASP A 66 2.13 -6.30 9.26
CA ASP A 66 2.35 -6.86 7.92
C ASP A 66 1.41 -6.22 6.88
N SER A 67 0.13 -6.04 7.24
CA SER A 67 -0.85 -5.38 6.37
C SER A 67 -0.49 -3.92 6.09
N GLY A 68 0.01 -3.20 7.10
CA GLY A 68 0.49 -1.83 6.94
C GLY A 68 1.67 -1.72 5.98
N ASN A 69 2.65 -2.62 6.11
CA ASN A 69 3.82 -2.68 5.22
C ASN A 69 3.43 -3.06 3.78
N ARG A 70 2.51 -4.02 3.61
CA ARG A 70 1.99 -4.40 2.28
C ARG A 70 1.27 -3.24 1.60
N LEU A 71 0.44 -2.49 2.34
CA LEU A 71 -0.27 -1.33 1.81
C LEU A 71 0.70 -0.22 1.37
N GLU A 72 1.78 -0.01 2.14
CA GLU A 72 2.86 0.93 1.79
C GLU A 72 3.57 0.52 0.51
N HIS A 73 3.90 -0.77 0.36
CA HIS A 73 4.52 -1.27 -0.85
C HIS A 73 3.60 -1.16 -2.08
N ILE A 74 2.30 -1.49 -1.94
CA ILE A 74 1.33 -1.34 -3.03
C ILE A 74 1.23 0.14 -3.43
N LEU A 75 1.18 1.07 -2.47
CA LEU A 75 1.15 2.50 -2.74
C LEU A 75 2.38 2.94 -3.54
N GLU A 76 3.58 2.59 -3.07
CA GLU A 76 4.83 2.95 -3.71
C GLU A 76 4.89 2.43 -5.14
N MET A 77 4.49 1.17 -5.35
CA MET A 77 4.44 0.56 -6.68
C MET A 77 3.41 1.23 -7.59
N THR A 78 2.24 1.61 -7.07
CA THR A 78 1.22 2.33 -7.85
C THR A 78 1.65 3.75 -8.22
N GLU A 79 2.26 4.47 -7.28
CA GLU A 79 2.77 5.83 -7.50
C GLU A 79 3.90 5.81 -8.53
N LYS A 80 4.83 4.86 -8.41
CA LYS A 80 5.91 4.66 -9.37
C LYS A 80 5.40 4.33 -10.77
N ALA A 81 4.43 3.42 -10.88
CA ALA A 81 3.84 3.05 -12.17
C ALA A 81 3.13 4.24 -12.84
N ALA A 82 2.42 5.06 -12.07
CA ALA A 82 1.75 6.25 -12.59
C ALA A 82 2.75 7.31 -13.08
N ILE A 83 3.80 7.59 -12.31
CA ILE A 83 4.88 8.52 -12.71
C ILE A 83 5.56 8.03 -13.98
N THR A 84 5.96 6.76 -14.03
CA THR A 84 6.59 6.18 -15.23
C THR A 84 5.68 6.27 -16.46
N THR A 85 4.36 6.11 -16.27
CA THR A 85 3.39 6.28 -17.35
C THR A 85 3.36 7.71 -17.86
N LEU A 86 3.37 8.71 -16.96
CA LEU A 86 3.43 10.13 -17.33
C LEU A 86 4.71 10.48 -18.08
N ASP A 87 5.86 10.00 -17.60
CA ASP A 87 7.15 10.20 -18.28
C ASP A 87 7.10 9.66 -19.72
N HIS A 88 6.50 8.48 -19.93
CA HIS A 88 6.32 7.93 -21.27
C HIS A 88 5.38 8.76 -22.15
N VAL A 89 4.30 9.30 -21.58
CA VAL A 89 3.37 10.19 -22.31
C VAL A 89 4.07 11.48 -22.75
N GLU A 90 4.87 12.10 -21.88
CA GLU A 90 5.65 13.30 -22.22
C GLU A 90 6.67 13.02 -23.34
N ILE A 91 7.38 11.89 -23.26
CA ILE A 91 8.30 11.46 -24.32
C ILE A 91 7.55 11.25 -25.64
N MET A 92 6.36 10.64 -25.60
CA MET A 92 5.53 10.41 -26.79
C MET A 92 5.05 11.73 -27.42
N GLN A 93 4.63 12.72 -26.61
CA GLN A 93 4.27 14.04 -27.12
C GLN A 93 5.43 14.74 -27.83
N GLY A 94 6.64 14.63 -27.26
CA GLY A 94 7.87 15.15 -27.89
C GLY A 94 8.16 14.47 -29.24
N ARG A 95 8.03 13.14 -29.30
CA ARG A 95 8.21 12.37 -30.54
C ARG A 95 7.17 12.72 -31.60
N ILE A 96 5.90 12.81 -31.22
CA ILE A 96 4.80 13.22 -32.10
C ILE A 96 5.06 14.60 -32.70
N SER A 97 5.52 15.55 -31.89
CA SER A 97 5.85 16.90 -32.35
C SER A 97 6.97 16.86 -33.41
N HIS A 98 7.98 16.03 -33.20
CA HIS A 98 9.07 15.85 -34.15
C HIS A 98 8.63 15.13 -35.44
N GLU A 99 7.84 14.07 -35.35
CA GLU A 99 7.30 13.34 -36.50
C GLU A 99 6.39 14.24 -37.36
N MET A 100 5.60 15.10 -36.72
CA MET A 100 4.73 16.06 -37.38
C MET A 100 5.54 17.14 -38.13
N GLU A 101 6.64 17.62 -37.55
CA GLU A 101 7.58 18.51 -38.24
C GLU A 101 8.20 17.84 -39.47
N GLN A 102 8.67 16.57 -39.34
CA GLN A 102 9.22 15.81 -40.46
C GLN A 102 8.20 15.57 -41.58
N LEU A 103 6.97 15.21 -41.24
CA LEU A 103 5.88 15.03 -42.21
C LEU A 103 5.54 16.33 -42.93
N SER A 104 5.50 17.46 -42.21
CA SER A 104 5.29 18.77 -42.83
C SER A 104 6.39 19.11 -43.85
N GLY A 105 7.65 18.77 -43.53
CA GLY A 105 8.77 18.91 -44.43
C GLY A 105 8.65 18.02 -45.67
N LEU A 106 8.30 16.75 -45.48
CA LEU A 106 8.10 15.78 -46.56
C LEU A 106 6.93 16.18 -47.47
N ARG A 107 5.82 16.66 -46.90
CA ARG A 107 4.68 17.21 -47.63
C ARG A 107 5.08 18.40 -48.48
N ARG A 108 5.91 19.30 -47.95
CA ARG A 108 6.43 20.46 -48.70
C ARG A 108 7.32 20.04 -49.86
N LEU A 109 8.17 19.03 -49.67
CA LEU A 109 9.00 18.47 -50.74
C LEU A 109 8.15 17.83 -51.83
N LEU A 110 7.17 17.00 -51.45
CA LEU A 110 6.22 16.36 -52.38
C LEU A 110 5.39 17.38 -53.15
N GLY A 111 4.90 18.43 -52.49
CA GLY A 111 4.17 19.52 -53.14
C GLY A 111 5.03 20.35 -54.10
N GLY A 112 6.35 20.35 -53.95
CA GLY A 112 7.29 20.99 -54.87
C GLY A 112 7.66 20.15 -56.09
N LEU A 113 7.33 18.85 -56.10
CA LEU A 113 7.60 17.96 -57.23
C LEU A 113 6.49 18.11 -58.28
N ARG A 114 6.90 18.26 -59.56
CA ARG A 114 5.98 18.25 -60.69
C ARG A 114 5.98 16.87 -61.33
N ALA A 115 4.82 16.22 -61.37
CA ALA A 115 4.65 14.95 -62.05
C ALA A 115 4.96 15.07 -63.56
N VAL A 116 5.70 14.11 -64.11
CA VAL A 116 5.90 13.96 -65.55
C VAL A 116 5.20 12.66 -65.99
N GLY A 117 4.04 12.81 -66.63
CA GLY A 117 3.18 11.71 -67.08
C GLY A 117 2.16 11.22 -66.03
N ASP A 118 1.12 10.53 -66.51
CA ASP A 118 -0.05 10.15 -65.69
C ASP A 118 0.29 9.17 -64.56
N SER A 119 1.21 8.23 -64.78
CA SER A 119 1.63 7.26 -63.77
C SER A 119 2.41 7.90 -62.62
N ALA A 120 3.19 8.96 -62.90
CA ALA A 120 3.90 9.71 -61.87
C ALA A 120 2.94 10.59 -61.07
N GLY A 121 1.92 11.17 -61.72
CA GLY A 121 0.86 11.93 -61.06
C GLY A 121 0.10 11.07 -60.05
N LYS A 122 -0.37 9.89 -60.48
CA LYS A 122 -1.08 8.96 -59.58
C LYS A 122 -0.25 8.53 -58.37
N LYS A 123 1.06 8.31 -58.54
CA LYS A 123 1.95 7.96 -57.41
C LYS A 123 2.19 9.13 -56.46
N LEU A 124 2.30 10.35 -56.97
CA LEU A 124 2.42 11.56 -56.16
C LEU A 124 1.12 11.82 -55.37
N ASP A 125 -0.04 11.64 -56.00
CA ASP A 125 -1.34 11.76 -55.33
C ASP A 125 -1.51 10.70 -54.24
N GLN A 126 -1.11 9.45 -54.50
CA GLN A 126 -1.08 8.38 -53.49
C GLN A 126 -0.14 8.72 -52.32
N GLY A 127 1.04 9.29 -52.60
CA GLY A 127 1.97 9.75 -51.57
C GLY A 127 1.39 10.87 -50.72
N ALA A 128 0.74 11.85 -51.35
CA ALA A 128 0.08 12.95 -50.66
C ALA A 128 -1.08 12.47 -49.77
N GLN A 129 -1.91 11.54 -50.26
CA GLN A 129 -2.98 10.93 -49.47
C GLN A 129 -2.44 10.12 -48.29
N ALA A 130 -1.32 9.41 -48.46
CA ALA A 130 -0.68 8.70 -47.37
C ALA A 130 -0.16 9.66 -46.29
N LEU A 131 0.38 10.82 -46.68
CA LEU A 131 0.79 11.86 -45.74
C LEU A 131 -0.40 12.48 -44.99
N ASP A 132 -1.50 12.78 -45.68
CA ASP A 132 -2.75 13.26 -45.05
C ASP A 132 -3.26 12.26 -44.00
N ALA A 133 -3.22 10.96 -44.33
CA ALA A 133 -3.63 9.90 -43.40
C ALA A 133 -2.70 9.83 -42.17
N MET A 134 -1.38 9.93 -42.35
CA MET A 134 -0.42 9.96 -41.24
C MET A 134 -0.59 11.21 -40.35
N GLU A 135 -0.79 12.37 -40.96
CA GLU A 135 -1.04 13.62 -40.25
C GLU A 135 -2.32 13.56 -39.39
N THR A 136 -3.36 12.90 -39.90
CA THR A 136 -4.60 12.67 -39.14
C THR A 136 -4.35 11.75 -37.94
N LEU A 137 -3.71 10.59 -38.15
CA LEU A 137 -3.41 9.64 -37.08
C LEU A 137 -2.52 10.24 -35.98
N ILE A 138 -1.54 11.06 -36.35
CA ILE A 138 -0.66 11.72 -35.38
C ILE A 138 -1.42 12.76 -34.56
N ASN A 139 -2.32 13.51 -35.18
CA ASN A 139 -3.18 14.45 -34.46
C ASN A 139 -4.17 13.74 -33.53
N GLU A 140 -4.75 12.61 -33.95
CA GLU A 140 -5.60 11.78 -33.10
C GLU A 140 -4.82 11.26 -31.88
N ASN A 141 -3.63 10.68 -32.10
CA ASN A 141 -2.76 10.22 -31.01
C ASN A 141 -2.40 11.36 -30.05
N ARG A 142 -2.14 12.57 -30.56
CA ARG A 142 -1.87 13.74 -29.71
C ARG A 142 -3.06 14.07 -28.81
N LEU A 143 -4.27 14.09 -29.37
CA LEU A 143 -5.50 14.36 -28.61
C LEU A 143 -5.77 13.28 -27.55
N ASP A 144 -5.48 12.01 -27.87
CA ASP A 144 -5.59 10.91 -26.91
C ASP A 144 -4.60 11.07 -25.75
N LEU A 145 -3.35 11.45 -26.03
CA LEU A 145 -2.34 11.72 -24.99
C LEU A 145 -2.71 12.93 -24.12
N ASP A 146 -3.24 14.00 -24.72
CA ASP A 146 -3.72 15.17 -23.98
C ASP A 146 -4.90 14.80 -23.05
N THR A 147 -5.76 13.88 -23.50
CA THR A 147 -6.86 13.33 -22.70
C THR A 147 -6.34 12.47 -21.54
N ILE A 148 -5.31 11.66 -21.77
CA ILE A 148 -4.65 10.86 -20.73
C ILE A 148 -4.04 11.78 -19.65
N LEU A 149 -3.30 12.82 -20.06
CA LEU A 149 -2.72 13.80 -19.13
C LEU A 149 -3.78 14.52 -18.31
N LEU A 150 -4.86 15.00 -18.95
CA LEU A 150 -5.95 15.68 -18.25
C LEU A 150 -6.65 14.75 -17.24
N ALA A 151 -6.83 13.47 -17.57
CA ALA A 151 -7.40 12.49 -16.65
C ALA A 151 -6.46 12.19 -15.46
N GLN A 152 -5.14 12.38 -15.63
CA GLN A 152 -4.11 12.11 -14.63
C GLN A 152 -3.86 13.25 -13.64
N ASP A 153 -4.41 14.45 -13.83
CA ASP A 153 -4.34 15.54 -12.84
C ASP A 153 -4.93 15.14 -11.46
N PHE A 154 -5.84 14.16 -11.43
CA PHE A 154 -6.37 13.59 -10.21
C PHE A 154 -5.37 12.72 -9.43
N HIS A 155 -4.28 12.29 -10.07
CA HIS A 155 -3.27 11.41 -9.46
C HIS A 155 -2.50 12.12 -8.34
N ASP A 156 -2.08 13.38 -8.52
CA ASP A 156 -1.32 14.11 -7.50
C ASP A 156 -2.15 14.32 -6.22
N LEU A 157 -3.40 14.77 -6.37
CA LEU A 157 -4.30 14.96 -5.23
C LEU A 157 -4.65 13.63 -4.54
N SER A 158 -4.86 12.57 -5.33
CA SER A 158 -5.18 11.24 -4.79
C SER A 158 -3.98 10.65 -4.05
N SER A 159 -2.76 10.77 -4.59
CA SER A 159 -1.53 10.29 -3.92
C SER A 159 -1.35 10.97 -2.56
N GLN A 160 -1.55 12.29 -2.50
CA GLN A 160 -1.47 13.05 -1.25
C GLN A 160 -2.54 12.66 -0.22
N ILE A 161 -3.78 12.42 -0.65
CA ILE A 161 -4.86 11.99 0.25
C ILE A 161 -4.57 10.59 0.79
N ILE A 162 -4.14 9.66 -0.06
CA ILE A 162 -3.86 8.28 0.35
C ILE A 162 -2.67 8.23 1.32
N GLN A 163 -1.59 8.98 1.06
CA GLN A 163 -0.46 9.09 1.98
C GLN A 163 -0.89 9.59 3.38
N LYS A 164 -1.80 10.58 3.45
CA LYS A 164 -2.36 11.07 4.72
C LYS A 164 -3.19 10.00 5.43
N ILE A 165 -4.00 9.24 4.70
CA ILE A 165 -4.81 8.14 5.25
C ILE A 165 -3.90 7.02 5.80
N ILE A 166 -2.85 6.63 5.08
CA ILE A 166 -1.90 5.60 5.53
C ILE A 166 -1.19 6.05 6.81
N LYS A 167 -0.75 7.32 6.86
CA LYS A 167 -0.12 7.86 8.07
C LYS A 167 -1.06 7.81 9.27
N LEU A 168 -2.34 8.16 9.07
CA LEU A 168 -3.36 8.05 10.10
C LEU A 168 -3.60 6.59 10.53
N LEU A 169 -3.64 5.65 9.58
CA LEU A 169 -3.79 4.22 9.86
C LEU A 169 -2.60 3.68 10.67
N LYS A 170 -1.36 4.02 10.32
CA LYS A 170 -0.16 3.67 11.11
C LYS A 170 -0.23 4.24 12.53
N ASP A 171 -0.66 5.49 12.69
CA ASP A 171 -0.80 6.11 14.01
C ASP A 171 -1.88 5.39 14.85
N MET A 172 -2.98 4.96 14.23
CA MET A 172 -4.03 4.18 14.89
C MET A 172 -3.56 2.78 15.27
N GLU A 173 -2.83 2.11 14.38
CA GLU A 173 -2.21 0.82 14.63
C GLU A 173 -1.27 0.88 15.83
N LEU A 174 -0.33 1.82 15.85
CA LEU A 174 0.64 1.96 16.95
C LEU A 174 -0.07 2.19 18.29
N LYS A 175 -1.15 2.96 18.30
CA LYS A 175 -1.97 3.19 19.50
C LYS A 175 -2.72 1.95 19.93
N LEU A 176 -3.28 1.18 19.00
CA LEU A 176 -3.96 -0.10 19.26
C LEU A 176 -2.99 -1.14 19.83
N VAL A 177 -1.81 -1.29 19.23
CA VAL A 177 -0.73 -2.16 19.72
C VAL A 177 -0.30 -1.73 21.12
N SER A 178 -0.13 -0.43 21.36
CA SER A 178 0.27 0.11 22.66
C SER A 178 -0.81 -0.11 23.74
N LEU A 179 -2.08 0.09 23.41
CA LEU A 179 -3.22 -0.21 24.28
C LEU A 179 -3.24 -1.70 24.65
N ILE A 180 -3.11 -2.59 23.67
CA ILE A 180 -3.14 -4.04 23.92
C ILE A 180 -1.92 -4.48 24.72
N ARG A 181 -0.73 -3.92 24.51
CA ARG A 181 0.44 -4.19 25.37
C ARG A 181 0.27 -3.66 26.79
N THR A 182 -0.35 -2.50 26.95
CA THR A 182 -0.53 -1.83 28.26
C THR A 182 -1.61 -2.49 29.11
N PHE A 183 -2.70 -2.94 28.47
CA PHE A 183 -3.82 -3.60 29.15
C PHE A 183 -3.75 -5.13 29.10
N GLY A 184 -2.89 -5.72 28.26
CA GLY A 184 -2.96 -7.14 27.90
C GLY A 184 -1.79 -8.05 28.23
N VAL A 185 -0.70 -7.57 28.82
CA VAL A 185 0.47 -8.45 29.06
C VAL A 185 0.77 -8.64 30.56
N LYS A 186 0.30 -9.79 31.06
CA LYS A 186 1.21 -10.82 31.59
C LYS A 186 0.91 -12.15 30.88
N ALA A 187 1.62 -12.41 29.79
CA ALA A 187 1.83 -13.77 29.32
C ALA A 187 3.17 -14.25 29.91
N ASP A 188 3.11 -15.02 30.99
CA ASP A 188 4.20 -15.94 31.30
C ASP A 188 4.08 -17.11 30.32
N THR A 189 5.10 -17.24 29.48
CA THR A 189 5.57 -18.47 28.80
C THR A 189 4.55 -19.60 28.59
N CYS A 190 4.16 -19.80 27.34
CA CYS A 190 4.14 -21.14 26.77
C CYS A 190 4.45 -21.05 25.28
N ARG A 191 5.74 -21.28 24.94
CA ARG A 191 6.12 -21.66 23.58
C ARG A 191 5.48 -23.01 23.30
N GLN A 192 4.55 -23.07 22.37
CA GLN A 192 4.38 -24.24 21.53
C GLN A 192 4.66 -23.78 20.11
N LYS A 193 5.74 -24.32 19.54
CA LYS A 193 5.99 -24.29 18.10
C LYS A 193 4.86 -25.10 17.47
N GLU A 194 3.97 -24.44 16.75
CA GLU A 194 3.22 -25.10 15.69
C GLU A 194 3.81 -24.59 14.38
N ASP A 195 4.39 -25.54 13.63
CA ASP A 195 4.94 -25.34 12.31
C ASP A 195 3.80 -24.92 11.36
N ALA A 196 3.64 -23.61 11.19
CA ALA A 196 2.86 -23.05 10.10
C ALA A 196 3.81 -22.85 8.92
N GLU A 197 3.74 -23.77 7.96
CA GLU A 197 4.30 -23.65 6.62
C GLU A 197 3.98 -22.26 6.04
N LEU A 198 4.99 -21.39 5.99
CA LEU A 198 4.90 -20.09 5.34
C LEU A 198 5.71 -20.14 4.05
N TYR A 199 5.03 -20.35 2.93
CA TYR A 199 5.56 -20.08 1.60
C TYR A 199 5.52 -18.55 1.37
N GLY A 200 6.68 -17.91 1.21
CA GLY A 200 6.75 -16.50 0.79
C GLY A 200 8.12 -15.86 1.03
N PRO A 201 8.61 -15.00 0.12
CA PRO A 201 10.00 -14.54 0.05
C PRO A 201 10.32 -13.41 1.05
N ALA A 202 9.98 -13.61 2.32
CA ALA A 202 10.27 -12.67 3.41
C ALA A 202 11.22 -13.28 4.44
N HIS A 203 12.35 -13.81 3.97
CA HIS A 203 13.54 -14.00 4.81
C HIS A 203 14.70 -13.17 4.26
N ALA A 204 14.69 -11.88 4.63
CA ALA A 204 15.87 -11.03 4.57
C ALA A 204 16.78 -11.34 5.77
N ALA A 205 17.44 -12.50 5.74
CA ALA A 205 18.60 -12.82 6.58
C ALA A 205 19.37 -14.04 6.05
N MET A 206 19.60 -14.08 4.74
CA MET A 206 20.66 -14.88 4.13
C MET A 206 21.08 -14.16 2.84
N GLU A 207 22.27 -13.58 2.85
CA GLU A 207 22.97 -13.17 1.63
C GLU A 207 23.16 -14.39 0.74
N SER A 208 22.25 -14.58 -0.22
CA SER A 208 22.40 -15.26 -1.52
C SER A 208 21.04 -15.77 -2.03
N ALA A 209 20.14 -14.84 -2.37
CA ALA A 209 19.01 -15.13 -3.26
C ALA A 209 19.39 -14.57 -4.64
N VAL A 210 19.99 -15.40 -5.51
CA VAL A 210 19.30 -16.16 -6.58
C VAL A 210 18.64 -15.19 -7.58
N HIS A 211 19.39 -14.86 -8.64
CA HIS A 211 18.99 -13.91 -9.69
C HIS A 211 19.26 -14.42 -11.12
N SER A 212 19.41 -15.72 -11.35
CA SER A 212 19.61 -16.24 -12.70
C SER A 212 18.41 -17.06 -13.17
N GLN A 213 17.93 -16.70 -14.36
CA GLN A 213 16.91 -17.39 -15.15
C GLN A 213 17.19 -18.91 -15.28
N ASP A 214 18.45 -19.32 -15.18
CA ASP A 214 18.92 -20.70 -15.31
C ASP A 214 18.44 -21.65 -14.18
N GLU A 215 18.15 -21.12 -12.98
CA GLU A 215 17.61 -21.94 -11.87
C GLU A 215 16.08 -22.12 -11.97
N VAL A 216 15.39 -21.21 -12.66
CA VAL A 216 13.96 -21.35 -12.98
C VAL A 216 13.76 -22.49 -13.98
N ASP A 217 14.62 -22.59 -14.99
CA ASP A 217 14.60 -23.67 -15.97
C ASP A 217 14.98 -25.03 -15.35
N SER A 218 15.88 -25.03 -14.36
CA SER A 218 16.26 -26.23 -13.63
C SER A 218 15.11 -26.75 -12.74
N LEU A 219 14.35 -25.86 -12.12
CA LEU A 219 13.16 -26.22 -11.32
C LEU A 219 12.00 -26.73 -12.19
N LEU A 220 11.82 -26.20 -13.40
CA LEU A 220 10.80 -26.69 -14.33
C LEU A 220 11.14 -28.09 -14.85
N ALA A 221 12.42 -28.37 -15.09
CA ALA A 221 12.90 -29.69 -15.49
C ALA A 221 12.70 -30.76 -14.41
N GLU A 222 12.75 -30.39 -13.11
CA GLU A 222 12.51 -31.32 -12.00
C GLU A 222 11.03 -31.70 -11.85
N PHE A 223 10.11 -30.81 -12.24
CA PHE A 223 8.66 -31.08 -12.27
C PHE A 223 8.14 -31.62 -13.61
N GLY A 224 9.03 -31.87 -14.58
CA GLY A 224 8.72 -32.62 -15.80
C GLY A 224 7.94 -31.84 -16.86
N PHE A 225 8.13 -30.51 -16.94
CA PHE A 225 7.68 -29.68 -18.07
C PHE A 225 8.86 -29.22 -18.92
#